data_AF-A0A6I9YWU1-F1
#
_entry.id   AF-A0A6I9YWU1-F1
#
_cell.length_a   1.000
_cell.length_b   1.000
_cell.length_c   1.000
_cell.angle_alpha   90.00
_cell.angle_beta   90.00
_cell.angle_gamma   90.00
#
_symmetry.space_group_name_H-M   'P 1'
#
loop_
_entity.id
_entity.type
_entity.pdbx_description
1 polymer ?
#
loop_
_entity_poly.entity_id
_entity_poly.type
_entity_poly.pdbx_seq_one_letter_code
_entity_poly.pdbx_strand_id
1 'polypeptide(L)'
;MFIATPKDQKHSMWTREKPSPQILQRLLVLAQEALQVLEKQLMDPLGNQDVKMAFRPPLDLYDVLIHLNPKQIPRHLEAVDRPTASFHRGTLKSSSTTKTISFPVVDYDPVQCYLQELREAFGDFALFFYDKYGGDVIGVLWKPSAFEPQPFKVSNINGRMISRVSSQPTVVPNVEAILEDFKILGEGLVKTLEARTEKWSI
;
A
#
# COMPACT_ATOMS: atom_id res chain seq x y z
N MET A 1 18.90 -10.74 0.75
CA MET A 1 19.80 -9.80 1.46
C MET A 1 20.32 -10.50 2.70
N PHE A 2 21.63 -10.46 2.94
CA PHE A 2 22.25 -11.05 4.13
C PHE A 2 22.92 -9.93 4.94
N ILE A 3 22.52 -9.79 6.20
CA ILE A 3 23.10 -8.82 7.14
C ILE A 3 23.79 -9.62 8.23
N ALA A 4 25.12 -9.55 8.24
CA ALA A 4 25.93 -10.13 9.30
C ALA A 4 26.17 -9.09 10.40
N THR A 5 26.03 -9.49 11.66
CA THR A 5 26.47 -8.72 12.82
C THR A 5 27.27 -9.60 13.77
N PRO A 6 28.03 -9.03 14.73
CA PRO A 6 28.74 -9.85 15.72
C PRO A 6 27.83 -10.82 16.49
N LYS A 7 26.54 -10.46 16.67
CA LYS A 7 25.54 -11.30 17.35
C LYS A 7 24.86 -12.31 16.42
N ASP A 8 24.97 -12.14 15.11
CA ASP A 8 24.36 -13.00 14.11
C ASP A 8 25.20 -13.03 12.83
N GLN A 9 26.05 -14.04 12.73
CA GLN A 9 27.00 -14.19 11.62
C GLN A 9 26.50 -15.11 10.51
N LYS A 10 25.41 -15.87 10.75
CA LYS A 10 25.00 -16.99 9.88
C LYS A 10 23.54 -16.99 9.49
N HIS A 11 22.65 -16.47 10.34
CA HIS A 11 21.21 -16.66 10.17
C HIS A 11 20.51 -15.44 9.57
N SER A 12 21.12 -14.25 9.69
CA SER A 12 20.56 -12.99 9.20
C SER A 12 19.10 -12.81 9.61
N MET A 13 18.87 -12.87 10.92
CA MET A 13 17.56 -12.97 11.57
C MET A 13 16.58 -11.89 11.10
N TRP A 14 17.05 -10.67 10.81
CA TRP A 14 16.21 -9.56 10.36
C TRP A 14 15.77 -9.65 8.89
N THR A 15 16.41 -10.47 8.07
CA THR A 15 16.12 -10.54 6.62
C THR A 15 15.69 -11.92 6.14
N ARG A 16 15.46 -12.85 7.09
CA ARG A 16 15.13 -14.25 6.79
C ARG A 16 13.79 -14.43 6.09
N GLU A 17 12.76 -13.71 6.54
CA GLU A 17 11.40 -13.83 6.00
C GLU A 17 11.08 -12.77 4.94
N LYS A 18 11.56 -11.53 5.16
CA LYS A 18 11.35 -10.38 4.29
C LYS A 18 12.66 -9.58 4.21
N PRO A 19 12.94 -8.86 3.11
CA PRO A 19 12.11 -8.67 1.92
C PRO A 19 12.13 -9.87 0.96
N SER A 20 11.08 -10.01 0.13
CA SER A 20 11.09 -10.95 -1.00
C SER A 20 12.11 -10.49 -2.07
N PRO A 21 12.56 -11.40 -2.96
CA PRO A 21 13.50 -11.04 -4.03
C PRO A 21 13.04 -9.86 -4.89
N GLN A 22 11.74 -9.79 -5.23
CA GLN A 22 11.17 -8.72 -6.04
C GLN A 22 11.18 -7.38 -5.30
N ILE A 23 10.84 -7.37 -4.01
CA ILE A 23 10.90 -6.17 -3.17
C ILE A 23 12.34 -5.69 -3.02
N LEU A 24 13.29 -6.63 -2.86
CA LEU A 24 14.71 -6.30 -2.76
C LEU A 24 15.25 -5.70 -4.06
N GLN A 25 14.91 -6.28 -5.21
CA GLN A 25 15.27 -5.71 -6.51
C GLN A 25 14.70 -4.31 -6.69
N ARG A 26 13.43 -4.10 -6.30
CA ARG A 26 12.81 -2.77 -6.35
C ARG A 26 13.51 -1.76 -5.44
N LEU A 27 13.88 -2.18 -4.23
CA LEU A 27 14.65 -1.36 -3.29
C LEU A 27 15.98 -0.91 -3.89
N LEU A 28 16.70 -1.81 -4.57
CA LEU A 28 17.97 -1.49 -5.22
C LEU A 28 17.79 -0.46 -6.33
N VAL A 29 16.78 -0.62 -7.20
CA VAL A 29 16.49 0.33 -8.28
C VAL A 29 16.14 1.70 -7.69
N LEU A 30 15.24 1.76 -6.70
CA LEU A 30 14.86 3.03 -6.07
C LEU A 30 16.06 3.71 -5.40
N ALA A 31 16.94 2.95 -4.74
CA ALA A 31 18.15 3.50 -4.12
C ALA A 31 19.13 4.08 -5.15
N GLN A 32 19.30 3.43 -6.30
CA GLN A 32 20.15 3.92 -7.39
C GLN A 32 19.60 5.22 -7.98
N GLU A 33 18.29 5.28 -8.26
CA GLU A 33 17.65 6.49 -8.80
C GLU A 33 17.68 7.63 -7.78
N ALA A 34 17.40 7.35 -6.50
CA ALA A 34 17.46 8.35 -5.44
C ALA A 34 18.88 8.93 -5.28
N LEU A 35 19.92 8.10 -5.37
CA LEU A 35 21.31 8.57 -5.32
C LEU A 35 21.61 9.53 -6.48
N GLN A 36 21.26 9.17 -7.71
CA GLN A 36 21.49 10.04 -8.88
C GLN A 36 20.76 11.38 -8.77
N VAL A 37 19.52 11.38 -8.26
CA VAL A 37 18.74 12.60 -8.04
C VAL A 37 19.41 13.47 -6.96
N LEU A 38 19.76 12.87 -5.81
CA LEU A 38 20.35 13.60 -4.70
C LEU A 38 21.75 14.14 -5.02
N GLU A 39 22.59 13.37 -5.73
CA GLU A 39 23.91 13.83 -6.16
C GLU A 39 23.81 15.06 -7.07
N LYS A 40 22.92 15.03 -8.08
CA LYS A 40 22.69 16.18 -8.98
C LYS A 40 22.20 17.41 -8.20
N GLN A 41 21.31 17.21 -7.23
CA GLN A 41 20.79 18.27 -6.36
C GLN A 41 21.87 18.88 -5.46
N LEU A 42 22.73 18.05 -4.88
CA LEU A 42 23.80 18.50 -3.99
C LEU A 42 24.93 19.23 -4.74
N MET A 43 25.17 18.88 -6.01
CA MET A 43 26.19 19.51 -6.84
C MET A 43 25.78 20.88 -7.39
N ASP A 44 24.48 21.20 -7.40
CA ASP A 44 23.93 22.50 -7.78
C ASP A 44 23.00 23.06 -6.67
N PRO A 45 23.56 23.52 -5.55
CA PRO A 45 22.79 23.97 -4.39
C PRO A 45 22.07 25.31 -4.60
N LEU A 46 22.40 26.05 -5.67
CA LEU A 46 21.75 27.32 -6.03
C LEU A 46 20.55 27.11 -6.97
N GLY A 47 20.39 25.90 -7.52
CA GLY A 47 19.23 25.53 -8.31
C GLY A 47 17.96 25.49 -7.45
N ASN A 48 16.83 25.95 -8.02
CA ASN A 48 15.52 25.81 -7.39
C ASN A 48 15.00 24.36 -7.50
N GLN A 49 15.73 23.43 -6.89
CA GLN A 49 15.48 21.99 -7.02
C GLN A 49 14.64 21.47 -5.86
N ASP A 50 13.70 20.58 -6.18
CA ASP A 50 12.82 19.98 -5.19
C ASP A 50 13.48 18.74 -4.55
N VAL A 51 14.16 18.96 -3.43
CA VAL A 51 14.86 17.90 -2.66
C VAL A 51 13.88 16.82 -2.15
N LYS A 52 12.60 17.15 -1.98
CA LYS A 52 11.60 16.19 -1.52
C LYS A 52 11.29 15.11 -2.54
N MET A 53 11.65 15.31 -3.82
CA MET A 53 11.37 14.37 -4.90
C MET A 53 11.91 12.96 -4.61
N ALA A 54 13.08 12.84 -3.97
CA ALA A 54 13.65 11.55 -3.58
C ALA A 54 12.81 10.78 -2.54
N PHE A 55 11.94 11.47 -1.82
CA PHE A 55 11.05 10.90 -0.80
C PHE A 55 9.61 10.68 -1.31
N ARG A 56 9.29 11.11 -2.54
CA ARG A 56 7.97 10.88 -3.12
C ARG A 56 7.92 9.51 -3.77
N PRO A 57 6.94 8.65 -3.41
CA PRO A 57 6.83 7.35 -4.02
C PRO A 57 6.35 7.48 -5.48
N PRO A 58 7.00 6.83 -6.46
CA PRO A 58 6.47 6.76 -7.82
C PRO A 58 5.23 5.86 -7.84
N LEU A 59 4.07 6.41 -8.17
CA LEU A 59 2.79 5.68 -8.15
C LEU A 59 2.47 4.95 -9.47
N ASP A 60 3.23 5.20 -10.53
CA ASP A 60 2.94 4.73 -11.90
C ASP A 60 3.13 3.22 -12.09
N LEU A 61 3.79 2.56 -11.14
CA LEU A 61 4.06 1.12 -11.19
C LEU A 61 2.92 0.25 -10.67
N TYR A 62 1.96 0.84 -9.95
CA TYR A 62 0.89 0.10 -9.29
C TYR A 62 -0.28 -0.12 -10.25
N ASP A 63 -0.87 -1.31 -10.19
CA ASP A 63 -2.01 -1.66 -11.04
C ASP A 63 -3.30 -0.98 -10.58
N VAL A 64 -3.44 -0.79 -9.26
CA VAL A 64 -4.58 -0.13 -8.63
C VAL A 64 -4.08 0.81 -7.54
N LEU A 65 -4.67 2.00 -7.46
CA LEU A 65 -4.47 2.94 -6.38
C LEU A 65 -5.75 3.08 -5.57
N ILE A 66 -5.65 2.81 -4.27
CA ILE A 66 -6.71 3.05 -3.30
C ILE A 66 -6.48 4.41 -2.67
N HIS A 67 -7.26 5.40 -3.09
CA HIS A 67 -7.22 6.75 -2.50
C HIS A 67 -8.05 6.74 -1.21
N LEU A 68 -7.41 7.08 -0.11
CA LEU A 68 -8.02 7.14 1.22
C LEU A 68 -8.63 8.52 1.47
N ASN A 69 -9.54 8.60 2.42
CA ASN A 69 -10.11 9.85 2.88
C ASN A 69 -9.16 10.53 3.87
N PRO A 70 -8.59 11.71 3.56
CA PRO A 70 -7.66 12.42 4.44
C PRO A 70 -8.18 12.67 5.86
N LYS A 71 -9.50 12.77 6.03
CA LYS A 71 -10.16 13.00 7.32
C LYS A 71 -10.10 11.81 8.29
N GLN A 72 -9.66 10.65 7.80
CA GLN A 72 -9.57 9.40 8.55
C GLN A 72 -8.12 8.97 8.79
N ILE A 73 -7.14 9.66 8.21
CA ILE A 73 -5.71 9.33 8.33
C ILE A 73 -5.13 10.07 9.54
N PRO A 74 -4.73 9.38 10.62
CA PRO A 74 -4.26 10.07 11.83
C PRO A 74 -2.96 10.85 11.59
N ARG A 75 -2.07 10.32 10.73
CA ARG A 75 -0.73 10.87 10.45
C ARG A 75 -0.65 11.72 9.19
N HIS A 76 -1.78 12.20 8.68
CA HIS A 76 -1.85 12.95 7.41
C HIS A 76 -0.91 14.17 7.35
N LEU A 77 -0.59 14.78 8.49
CA LEU A 77 0.34 15.91 8.58
C LEU A 77 1.82 15.55 8.52
N GLU A 78 2.16 14.27 8.66
CA GLU A 78 3.54 13.76 8.59
C GLU A 78 3.99 13.55 7.14
N ALA A 79 3.09 13.74 6.17
CA ALA A 79 3.37 13.60 4.75
C ALA A 79 4.54 14.48 4.29
N VAL A 80 5.34 13.94 3.37
CA VAL A 80 6.46 14.64 2.70
C VAL A 80 5.98 15.98 2.13
N ASP A 81 4.84 15.94 1.43
CA ASP A 81 4.12 17.11 0.97
C ASP A 81 2.99 17.41 1.94
N ARG A 82 3.22 18.40 2.81
CA ARG A 82 2.23 18.77 3.81
C ARG A 82 0.96 19.28 3.14
N PRO A 83 -0.20 18.68 3.45
CA PRO A 83 -1.47 19.08 2.87
C PRO A 83 -1.87 20.47 3.38
N THR A 84 -2.42 21.31 2.50
CA THR A 84 -2.87 22.67 2.84
C THR A 84 -4.03 22.66 3.84
N ALA A 85 -4.88 21.64 3.79
CA ALA A 85 -5.98 21.43 4.72
C ALA A 85 -5.70 20.20 5.58
N SER A 86 -5.70 20.37 6.90
CA SER A 86 -5.56 19.30 7.88
C SER A 86 -6.82 19.11 8.68
N PHE A 87 -7.12 17.86 9.00
CA PHE A 87 -8.27 17.48 9.82
C PHE A 87 -7.75 16.80 11.07
N HIS A 88 -7.82 17.49 12.20
CA HIS A 88 -7.57 16.89 13.51
C HIS A 88 -8.87 16.31 14.02
N ARG A 89 -9.00 14.98 14.03
CA ARG A 89 -10.12 14.30 14.68
C ARG A 89 -9.75 14.07 16.16
N GLY A 90 -10.65 14.43 17.07
CA GLY A 90 -10.50 14.16 18.50
C GLY A 90 -9.89 15.30 19.34
N THR A 91 -9.50 16.43 18.74
CA THR A 91 -9.13 17.63 19.51
C THR A 91 -10.37 18.50 19.73
N LEU A 92 -10.86 18.50 20.97
CA LEU A 92 -11.85 19.48 21.38
C LEU A 92 -11.22 20.87 21.36
N LYS A 93 -11.91 21.85 20.78
CA LYS A 93 -11.49 23.25 20.94
C LYS A 93 -11.56 23.57 22.43
N SER A 94 -10.57 24.30 22.96
CA SER A 94 -10.48 24.63 24.39
C SER A 94 -11.75 25.30 24.96
N SER A 95 -12.63 25.83 24.11
CA SER A 95 -13.90 26.48 24.48
C SER A 95 -15.16 25.61 24.34
N SER A 96 -15.08 24.35 23.89
CA SER A 96 -16.28 23.54 23.65
C SER A 96 -16.80 22.89 24.93
N THR A 97 -18.01 23.26 25.33
CA THR A 97 -18.76 22.61 26.43
C THR A 97 -19.33 21.29 25.93
N THR A 98 -18.61 20.19 26.10
CA THR A 98 -19.07 18.86 25.69
C THR A 98 -19.97 18.23 26.75
N LYS A 99 -21.23 17.93 26.39
CA LYS A 99 -22.19 17.19 27.23
C LYS A 99 -21.82 15.71 27.41
N THR A 100 -20.95 15.19 26.56
CA THR A 100 -20.48 13.80 26.55
C THR A 100 -18.98 13.80 26.29
N ILE A 101 -18.19 13.35 27.27
CA ILE A 101 -16.75 13.16 27.12
C ILE A 101 -16.55 11.80 26.43
N SER A 102 -16.32 11.81 25.12
CA SER A 102 -15.84 10.63 24.41
C SER A 102 -14.33 10.55 24.56
N PHE A 103 -13.82 9.51 25.22
CA PHE A 103 -12.38 9.30 25.33
C PHE A 103 -11.79 8.97 23.94
N PRO A 104 -10.64 9.57 23.56
CA PRO A 104 -9.95 9.17 22.36
C PRO A 104 -9.48 7.72 22.50
N VAL A 105 -9.71 6.90 21.47
CA VAL A 105 -9.13 5.56 21.41
C VAL A 105 -7.64 5.73 21.12
N VAL A 106 -6.80 5.31 22.08
CA VAL A 106 -5.34 5.37 21.95
C VAL A 106 -4.89 4.39 20.87
N ASP A 107 -3.89 4.78 20.08
CA ASP A 107 -3.27 3.98 19.02
C ASP A 107 -4.24 3.45 17.93
N TYR A 108 -5.42 4.06 17.80
CA TYR A 108 -6.33 3.73 16.72
C TYR A 108 -5.87 4.32 15.39
N ASP A 109 -5.33 3.47 14.52
CA ASP A 109 -5.01 3.80 13.13
C ASP A 109 -5.89 2.97 12.18
N PRO A 110 -7.02 3.53 11.70
CA PRO A 110 -7.94 2.80 10.83
C PRO A 110 -7.29 2.36 9.52
N VAL A 111 -6.27 3.09 9.04
CA VAL A 111 -5.58 2.73 7.80
C VAL A 111 -4.73 1.48 8.00
N GLN A 112 -4.06 1.33 9.15
CA GLN A 112 -3.29 0.13 9.45
C GLN A 112 -4.19 -1.09 9.64
N CYS A 113 -5.32 -0.94 10.33
CA CYS A 113 -6.32 -2.01 10.47
C CYS A 113 -6.83 -2.46 9.10
N TYR A 114 -7.25 -1.52 8.25
CA TYR A 114 -7.70 -1.82 6.90
C TYR A 114 -6.61 -2.47 6.03
N LEU A 115 -5.37 -1.97 6.09
CA LEU A 115 -4.25 -2.55 5.36
C LEU A 115 -3.92 -3.98 5.81
N GLN A 116 -4.09 -4.28 7.10
CA GLN A 116 -3.93 -5.63 7.63
C GLN A 116 -5.02 -6.56 7.10
N GLU A 117 -6.29 -6.16 7.17
CA GLU A 117 -7.42 -6.92 6.62
C GLU A 117 -7.25 -7.21 5.12
N LEU A 118 -6.83 -6.20 4.34
CA LEU A 118 -6.52 -6.39 2.91
C LEU A 118 -5.43 -7.43 2.67
N ARG A 119 -4.36 -7.42 3.49
CA ARG A 119 -3.26 -8.38 3.35
C ARG A 119 -3.66 -9.79 3.78
N GLU A 120 -4.53 -9.92 4.77
CA GLU A 120 -5.04 -11.20 5.23
C GLU A 120 -6.03 -11.81 4.23
N ALA A 121 -6.94 -11.00 3.68
CA ALA A 121 -7.97 -11.46 2.75
C ALA A 121 -7.46 -11.64 1.30
N PHE A 122 -6.62 -10.73 0.82
CA PHE A 122 -6.22 -10.66 -0.59
C PHE A 122 -4.71 -10.76 -0.81
N GLY A 123 -3.96 -11.12 0.23
CA GLY A 123 -2.51 -11.31 0.16
C GLY A 123 -2.08 -12.36 -0.87
N ASP A 124 -2.94 -13.29 -1.26
CA ASP A 124 -2.65 -14.28 -2.31
C ASP A 124 -2.77 -13.69 -3.73
N PHE A 125 -3.58 -12.65 -3.91
CA PHE A 125 -3.82 -12.02 -5.20
C PHE A 125 -2.88 -10.85 -5.48
N ALA A 126 -2.62 -10.04 -4.45
CA ALA A 126 -1.93 -8.77 -4.60
C ALA A 126 -0.95 -8.47 -3.47
N LEU A 127 -0.07 -7.52 -3.73
CA LEU A 127 0.80 -6.88 -2.75
C LEU A 127 0.28 -5.47 -2.48
N PHE A 128 0.23 -5.10 -1.20
CA PHE A 128 -0.30 -3.81 -0.74
C PHE A 128 0.79 -2.96 -0.09
N PHE A 129 0.97 -1.75 -0.60
CA PHE A 129 1.99 -0.79 -0.20
C PHE A 129 1.35 0.51 0.27
N TYR A 130 1.77 0.97 1.44
CA TYR A 130 1.24 2.19 2.05
C TYR A 130 2.36 2.93 2.76
N ASP A 131 2.39 4.25 2.60
CA ASP A 131 3.28 5.10 3.38
C ASP A 131 2.65 5.42 4.74
N LYS A 132 3.21 4.81 5.79
CA LYS A 132 2.77 5.01 7.17
C LYS A 132 2.99 6.45 7.68
N TYR A 133 3.79 7.25 6.99
CA TYR A 133 4.11 8.63 7.38
C TYR A 133 3.26 9.64 6.62
N GLY A 134 1.94 9.46 6.64
CA GLY A 134 1.00 10.44 6.10
C GLY A 134 0.65 10.27 4.62
N GLY A 135 1.01 9.14 4.01
CA GLY A 135 0.48 8.78 2.70
C GLY A 135 -1.05 8.69 2.73
N ASP A 136 -1.68 9.07 1.63
CA ASP A 136 -3.12 9.01 1.43
C ASP A 136 -3.54 7.98 0.39
N VAL A 137 -2.57 7.24 -0.16
CA VAL A 137 -2.80 6.23 -1.19
C VAL A 137 -2.20 4.89 -0.75
N ILE A 138 -2.97 3.82 -0.93
CA ILE A 138 -2.46 2.44 -0.89
C ILE A 138 -2.25 1.98 -2.34
N GLY A 139 -1.01 1.68 -2.70
CA GLY A 139 -0.66 1.09 -3.98
C GLY A 139 -0.85 -0.42 -3.94
N VAL A 140 -1.52 -0.96 -4.95
CA VAL A 140 -1.78 -2.39 -5.12
C VAL A 140 -1.06 -2.88 -6.35
N LEU A 141 -0.35 -3.99 -6.22
CA LEU A 141 0.33 -4.67 -7.32
C LEU A 141 -0.16 -6.11 -7.41
N TRP A 142 -0.69 -6.50 -8.55
CA TRP A 142 -1.16 -7.86 -8.79
C TRP A 142 0.03 -8.83 -8.84
N LYS A 143 -0.14 -10.00 -8.23
CA LYS A 143 0.83 -11.09 -8.37
C LYS A 143 0.57 -11.81 -9.70
N PRO A 144 1.56 -11.92 -10.61
CA PRO A 144 1.36 -12.64 -11.86
C PRO A 144 0.87 -14.09 -11.67
N SER A 145 1.38 -14.76 -10.64
CA SER A 145 0.98 -16.12 -10.26
C SER A 145 -0.49 -16.26 -9.85
N ALA A 146 -1.16 -15.17 -9.47
CA ALA A 146 -2.57 -15.19 -9.11
C ALA A 146 -3.48 -15.31 -10.34
N PHE A 147 -3.02 -14.83 -11.50
CA PHE A 147 -3.75 -14.82 -12.77
C PHE A 147 -3.50 -16.06 -13.63
N GLU A 148 -2.58 -16.94 -13.22
CA GLU A 148 -2.41 -18.25 -13.84
C GLU A 148 -3.66 -19.11 -13.61
N PRO A 149 -4.28 -19.69 -14.66
CA PRO A 149 -5.45 -20.55 -14.50
C PRO A 149 -5.15 -21.74 -13.60
N GLN A 150 -5.91 -21.86 -12.50
CA GLN A 150 -5.75 -22.97 -11.56
C GLN A 150 -6.89 -23.99 -11.70
N PRO A 151 -6.66 -25.28 -11.42
CA PRO A 151 -7.73 -26.26 -11.39
C PRO A 151 -8.73 -25.91 -10.29
N PHE A 152 -10.02 -26.12 -10.57
CA PHE A 152 -11.08 -25.90 -9.59
C PHE A 152 -10.87 -26.77 -8.34
N LYS A 153 -10.72 -26.11 -7.18
CA LYS A 153 -10.67 -26.73 -5.86
C LYS A 153 -11.49 -25.89 -4.90
N VAL A 154 -12.23 -26.53 -4.00
CA VAL A 154 -13.09 -25.84 -3.01
C VAL A 154 -12.30 -24.87 -2.15
N SER A 155 -11.04 -25.20 -1.81
CA SER A 155 -10.14 -24.33 -1.05
C SER A 155 -9.72 -23.04 -1.78
N ASN A 156 -9.80 -23.01 -3.12
CA ASN A 156 -9.24 -21.94 -3.94
C ASN A 156 -10.33 -21.10 -4.63
N ILE A 157 -11.58 -21.20 -4.18
CA ILE A 157 -12.72 -20.55 -4.85
C ILE A 157 -12.86 -19.06 -4.51
N ASN A 158 -12.39 -18.64 -3.33
CA ASN A 158 -12.55 -17.27 -2.83
C ASN A 158 -11.88 -16.28 -3.79
N GLY A 159 -12.60 -15.22 -4.17
CA GLY A 159 -12.09 -14.18 -5.08
C GLY A 159 -11.84 -14.63 -6.52
N ARG A 160 -12.24 -15.86 -6.90
CA ARG A 160 -12.06 -16.40 -8.26
C ARG A 160 -13.39 -16.73 -8.94
N MET A 161 -13.39 -16.65 -10.27
CA MET A 161 -14.48 -17.07 -11.14
C MET A 161 -14.03 -18.21 -12.05
N ILE A 162 -14.98 -19.00 -12.55
CA ILE A 162 -14.72 -20.08 -13.50
C ILE A 162 -14.39 -19.49 -14.86
N SER A 163 -13.23 -19.87 -15.43
CA SER A 163 -12.85 -19.53 -16.80
C SER A 163 -13.76 -20.24 -17.78
N ARG A 164 -14.30 -19.51 -18.76
CA ARG A 164 -15.13 -20.06 -19.85
C ARG A 164 -14.31 -20.55 -21.04
N VAL A 165 -12.99 -20.37 -21.02
CA VAL A 165 -12.11 -20.55 -22.18
C VAL A 165 -11.49 -21.95 -22.26
N SER A 166 -11.35 -22.65 -21.12
CA SER A 166 -10.71 -23.97 -21.07
C SER A 166 -11.70 -25.13 -21.13
N SER A 167 -11.30 -26.23 -21.76
CA SER A 167 -12.07 -27.50 -21.83
C SER A 167 -12.23 -28.17 -20.46
N GLN A 168 -11.39 -27.83 -19.49
CA GLN A 168 -11.51 -28.22 -18.09
C GLN A 168 -11.88 -27.02 -17.22
N PRO A 169 -12.61 -27.21 -16.10
CA PRO A 169 -12.99 -26.13 -15.20
C PRO A 169 -11.76 -25.55 -14.49
N THR A 170 -11.23 -24.45 -15.01
CA THR A 170 -10.19 -23.65 -14.36
C THR A 170 -10.79 -22.41 -13.72
N VAL A 171 -10.11 -21.87 -12.72
CA VAL A 171 -10.51 -20.65 -12.02
C VAL A 171 -9.47 -19.55 -12.19
N VAL A 172 -9.94 -18.32 -12.34
CA VAL A 172 -9.14 -17.09 -12.48
C VAL A 172 -9.69 -16.00 -11.55
N PRO A 173 -8.87 -15.06 -11.07
CA PRO A 173 -9.34 -13.98 -10.20
C PRO A 173 -10.48 -13.16 -10.82
N ASN A 174 -11.53 -12.90 -10.06
CA ASN A 174 -12.57 -11.96 -10.45
C ASN A 174 -12.16 -10.56 -9.97
N VAL A 175 -11.43 -9.83 -10.82
CA VAL A 175 -10.85 -8.54 -10.45
C VAL A 175 -11.91 -7.51 -10.09
N GLU A 176 -13.02 -7.46 -10.82
CA GLU A 176 -14.13 -6.53 -10.55
C GLU A 176 -14.70 -6.74 -9.15
N ALA A 177 -14.99 -8.00 -8.78
CA ALA A 177 -15.47 -8.34 -7.45
C ALA A 177 -14.43 -8.01 -6.36
N ILE A 178 -13.15 -8.28 -6.59
CA ILE A 178 -12.08 -7.94 -5.64
C ILE A 178 -11.99 -6.41 -5.43
N LEU A 179 -12.13 -5.62 -6.50
CA LEU A 179 -12.14 -4.16 -6.40
C LEU A 179 -13.37 -3.64 -5.65
N GLU A 180 -14.53 -4.28 -5.81
CA GLU A 180 -15.71 -3.97 -5.00
C GLU A 180 -15.50 -4.32 -3.53
N ASP A 181 -14.91 -5.49 -3.24
CA ASP A 181 -14.59 -5.90 -1.88
C ASP A 181 -13.62 -4.92 -1.19
N PHE A 182 -12.65 -4.36 -1.93
CA PHE A 182 -11.80 -3.27 -1.39
C PHE A 182 -12.62 -2.06 -0.96
N LYS A 183 -13.66 -1.67 -1.73
CA LYS A 183 -14.55 -0.56 -1.33
C LYS A 183 -15.40 -0.91 -0.13
N ILE A 184 -15.91 -2.14 -0.07
CA ILE A 184 -16.79 -2.62 1.00
C ILE A 184 -16.02 -2.71 2.32
N LEU A 185 -14.85 -3.35 2.34
CA LEU A 185 -13.99 -3.43 3.52
C LEU A 185 -13.53 -2.04 3.99
N GLY A 186 -13.28 -1.16 3.02
CA GLY A 186 -12.82 0.20 3.28
C GLY A 186 -13.94 1.22 3.46
N GLU A 187 -15.19 0.82 3.73
CA GLU A 187 -16.32 1.75 3.78
C GLU A 187 -16.07 2.92 4.75
N GLY A 188 -16.25 4.15 4.26
CA GLY A 188 -16.00 5.39 5.03
C GLY A 188 -14.52 5.78 5.16
N LEU A 189 -13.58 4.89 4.83
CA LEU A 189 -12.13 5.16 4.75
C LEU A 189 -11.66 5.37 3.31
N VAL A 190 -12.11 4.53 2.37
CA VAL A 190 -11.75 4.61 0.95
C VAL A 190 -12.58 5.70 0.28
N LYS A 191 -11.89 6.62 -0.41
CA LYS A 191 -12.50 7.72 -1.16
C LYS A 191 -12.76 7.31 -2.60
N THR A 192 -11.74 6.82 -3.30
CA THR A 192 -11.82 6.40 -4.71
C THR A 192 -10.84 5.27 -4.98
N LEU A 193 -11.22 4.39 -5.92
CA LEU A 193 -10.33 3.38 -6.49
C LEU A 193 -10.00 3.76 -7.92
N GLU A 194 -8.72 3.76 -8.27
CA GLU A 194 -8.21 4.03 -9.61
C GLU A 194 -7.50 2.79 -10.12
N ALA A 195 -8.11 2.07 -11.05
CA ALA A 195 -7.45 0.98 -11.77
C ALA A 195 -6.66 1.57 -12.95
N ARG A 196 -5.33 1.44 -12.93
CA ARG A 196 -4.43 2.03 -13.94
C ARG A 196 -4.05 1.07 -15.05
N THR A 197 -3.99 -0.22 -14.73
CA THR A 197 -3.55 -1.26 -15.64
C THR A 197 -4.73 -2.17 -15.95
N GLU A 198 -5.03 -2.41 -17.22
CA GLU A 198 -5.99 -3.43 -17.68
C GLU A 198 -5.29 -4.74 -18.14
N LYS A 199 -3.99 -4.89 -17.87
CA LYS A 199 -3.19 -6.09 -18.25
C LYS A 199 -3.72 -7.42 -17.68
N TRP A 200 -4.74 -7.38 -16.84
CA TRP A 200 -5.46 -8.53 -16.30
C TRP A 200 -6.72 -8.92 -17.09
N SER A 201 -7.06 -8.18 -18.15
CA SER A 201 -8.09 -8.58 -19.11
C SER A 201 -7.56 -9.76 -19.94
N ILE A 202 -8.02 -10.97 -19.62
CA ILE A 202 -7.78 -12.18 -20.42
C ILE A 202 -8.93 -12.35 -21.40
#